data_AF-A0A3M2SVE7-F1
#
_entry.id   AF-A0A3M2SVE7-F1
#
_cell.length_a   1.000
_cell.length_b   1.000
_cell.length_c   1.000
_cell.angle_alpha   90.00
_cell.angle_beta   90.00
_cell.angle_gamma   90.00
#
_symmetry.space_group_name_H-M   'P 1'
#
loop_
_entity.id
_entity.type
_entity.pdbx_description
1 polymer ?
#
loop_
_entity_poly.entity_id
_entity_poly.type
_entity_poly.pdbx_seq_one_letter_code
_entity_poly.pdbx_strand_id
1 'polypeptide(L)' 'MTAIDTEITEVQKMFDVNVFGPVRMVHEFHPLLVKAQGCIVNIGSVGGIVPYMYGSSYNASKAALHHWGNTLRVEMKPLG' A
#
# COMPACT_ATOMS: atom_id res chain seq x y z
N MET A 1 2.90 17.98 11.67
CA MET A 1 4.20 17.61 12.27
C MET A 1 5.19 17.39 11.13
N THR A 2 6.43 17.85 11.23
CA THR A 2 7.40 17.61 10.17
C THR A 2 7.91 16.16 10.23
N ALA A 3 8.65 15.73 9.20
CA ALA A 3 9.22 14.39 9.17
C ALA A 3 10.19 14.13 10.33
N ILE A 4 10.94 15.15 10.77
CA ILE A 4 11.93 15.03 11.84
C ILE A 4 11.31 15.06 13.25
N ASP A 5 10.07 15.53 13.36
CA ASP A 5 9.35 15.63 14.64
C ASP A 5 8.44 14.42 14.90
N THR A 6 8.23 13.56 13.90
CA THR A 6 7.26 12.46 13.99
C THR A 6 7.90 11.22 14.62
N GLU A 7 7.32 10.75 15.71
CA GLU A 7 7.75 9.52 16.38
C GLU A 7 7.76 8.33 15.43
N ILE A 8 8.86 7.57 15.45
CA ILE A 8 9.08 6.42 14.56
C ILE A 8 7.95 5.38 14.74
N THR A 9 7.47 5.20 15.96
CA THR A 9 6.38 4.26 16.28
C THR A 9 5.06 4.63 15.60
N GLU A 10 4.76 5.92 15.44
CA GLU A 10 3.58 6.38 14.70
C GLU A 10 3.75 6.19 13.19
N VAL A 11 4.97 6.37 12.68
CA VAL A 11 5.29 6.04 11.28
C VAL A 11 5.12 4.54 11.02
N GLN A 12 5.61 3.69 11.93
CA GLN A 12 5.46 2.24 11.83
C GLN A 12 3.98 1.82 11.81
N LYS A 13 3.18 2.31 12.76
CA LYS A 13 1.72 2.07 12.79
C LYS A 13 1.05 2.48 11.48
N MET A 14 1.43 3.62 10.92
CA MET A 14 0.89 4.10 9.66
C MET A 14 1.22 3.16 8.50
N PHE A 15 2.45 2.66 8.41
CA PHE A 15 2.85 1.68 7.40
C PHE A 15 2.19 0.31 7.62
N ASP A 16 2.05 -0.11 8.87
CA ASP A 16 1.36 -1.35 9.24
C ASP A 16 -0.07 -1.40 8.71
N VAL A 17 -0.77 -0.27 8.75
CA VAL A 17 -2.12 -0.17 8.22
C VAL A 17 -2.10 0.06 6.71
N ASN A 18 -1.41 1.10 6.23
CA ASN A 18 -1.54 1.58 4.86
C ASN A 18 -0.84 0.69 3.82
N VAL A 19 0.20 -0.05 4.22
CA VAL A 19 1.01 -0.88 3.33
C VAL A 19 0.87 -2.34 3.71
N PHE A 20 1.24 -2.69 4.93
CA PHE A 20 1.28 -4.10 5.33
C PHE A 20 -0.12 -4.70 5.53
N GLY A 21 -1.14 -3.91 5.84
CA GLY A 21 -2.54 -4.34 5.84
C GLY A 21 -2.96 -4.94 4.50
N PRO A 22 -2.92 -4.17 3.40
CA PRO A 22 -3.17 -4.69 2.05
C PRO A 22 -2.27 -5.87 1.66
N VAL A 23 -0.99 -5.85 2.02
CA VAL A 23 -0.06 -6.98 1.75
C VAL A 23 -0.55 -8.26 2.41
N ARG A 24 -0.91 -8.20 3.70
CA ARG A 24 -1.42 -9.36 4.45
C ARG A 24 -2.73 -9.87 3.87
N MET A 25 -3.64 -8.97 3.47
CA MET A 25 -4.89 -9.35 2.81
C MET A 25 -4.65 -10.10 1.51
N VAL A 26 -3.79 -9.57 0.62
CA VAL A 26 -3.46 -10.26 -0.62
C VAL A 26 -2.79 -11.61 -0.33
N HIS A 27 -1.85 -11.65 0.61
CA HIS A 27 -1.16 -12.88 0.95
C HIS A 27 -2.13 -13.98 1.42
N GLU A 28 -3.13 -13.65 2.23
CA GLU A 28 -4.11 -14.64 2.70
C GLU A 28 -5.12 -15.04 1.62
N PHE A 29 -5.63 -14.07 0.87
CA PHE A 29 -6.77 -14.29 -0.03
C PHE A 29 -6.40 -14.60 -1.48
N HIS A 30 -5.13 -14.51 -1.89
CA HIS A 30 -4.72 -14.73 -3.29
C HIS A 30 -5.20 -16.06 -3.91
N PRO A 31 -5.28 -17.22 -3.21
CA PRO A 31 -5.73 -18.45 -3.84
C PRO A 31 -7.22 -18.37 -4.22
N LEU A 32 -8.03 -17.73 -3.37
CA LEU A 32 -9.45 -17.52 -3.61
C LEU A 32 -9.67 -16.49 -4.73
N LEU A 33 -8.87 -15.43 -4.74
CA LEU A 33 -8.92 -14.40 -5.79
C LEU A 33 -8.57 -14.98 -7.16
N VAL A 34 -7.51 -15.78 -7.26
CA VAL A 34 -7.12 -16.47 -8.50
C VAL A 34 -8.22 -17.41 -8.97
N LYS A 35 -8.75 -18.26 -8.08
CA LYS A 35 -9.83 -19.20 -8.41
C LYS A 35 -11.10 -18.49 -8.90
N ALA A 36 -11.43 -17.34 -8.32
CA ALA A 36 -12.62 -16.57 -8.66
C ALA A 36 -12.42 -15.57 -9.81
N GLN A 37 -11.20 -15.45 -10.35
CA GLN A 37 -10.81 -14.35 -11.26
C GLN A 37 -11.19 -12.98 -10.69
N GLY A 38 -10.97 -12.82 -9.38
CA GLY A 38 -11.32 -11.62 -8.62
C GLY A 38 -10.39 -10.44 -8.90
N CYS A 39 -10.79 -9.27 -8.40
CA CYS A 39 -10.02 -8.04 -8.54
C CYS A 39 -9.60 -7.51 -7.17
N ILE A 40 -8.36 -7.02 -7.07
CA ILE A 40 -7.84 -6.30 -5.90
C ILE A 40 -7.90 -4.80 -6.20
N VAL A 41 -8.57 -4.04 -5.35
CA VAL A 41 -8.64 -2.57 -5.45
C VAL A 41 -8.02 -1.94 -4.20
N ASN A 42 -6.82 -1.39 -4.36
CA ASN A 42 -6.13 -0.66 -3.30
C ASN A 42 -6.53 0.82 -3.29
N ILE A 43 -6.92 1.35 -2.12
CA ILE A 43 -7.25 2.77 -1.97
C ILE A 43 -5.97 3.61 -1.87
N GLY A 44 -5.62 4.23 -3.00
CA GLY A 44 -4.49 5.13 -3.13
C GLY A 44 -4.71 6.52 -2.54
N SER A 45 -3.84 7.46 -2.92
CA SER A 45 -3.98 8.88 -2.62
C SER A 45 -3.21 9.71 -3.65
N VAL A 46 -3.68 10.93 -3.93
CA VAL A 46 -2.88 11.93 -4.68
C VAL A 46 -1.55 12.19 -3.98
N GLY A 47 -1.50 12.12 -2.64
CA GLY A 47 -0.28 12.26 -1.86
C GLY A 47 0.79 11.18 -2.12
N GLY A 48 0.40 10.05 -2.74
CA GLY A 48 1.36 9.02 -3.20
C GLY A 48 2.03 9.37 -4.54
N ILE A 49 1.54 10.40 -5.24
CA ILE A 49 2.04 10.85 -6.55
C ILE A 49 2.65 12.25 -6.42
N VAL A 50 1.94 13.17 -5.76
CA VAL A 50 2.34 14.56 -5.55
C VAL A 50 2.50 14.80 -4.05
N PRO A 51 3.73 14.81 -3.52
CA PRO A 51 3.95 14.98 -2.09
C PRO A 51 3.61 16.41 -1.64
N TYR A 52 3.10 16.52 -0.43
CA TYR A 52 2.76 17.79 0.23
C TYR A 52 3.40 17.89 1.64
N MET A 53 3.57 19.12 2.11
CA MET A 53 4.19 19.40 3.41
C MET A 53 3.39 18.80 4.58
N TYR A 54 4.09 18.42 5.65
CA TYR A 54 3.51 17.78 6.86
C TYR A 54 2.86 16.40 6.64
N GLY A 55 2.89 15.88 5.41
CA GLY A 55 2.38 14.55 5.06
C GLY A 55 3.45 13.50 4.81
N SER A 56 4.72 13.74 5.18
CA SER A 56 5.87 12.94 4.74
C SER A 56 5.66 11.42 4.85
N SER A 57 5.35 10.92 6.05
CA SER A 57 5.12 9.48 6.30
C SER A 57 3.89 8.94 5.57
N TYR A 58 2.83 9.75 5.48
CA TYR A 58 1.61 9.37 4.78
C TYR A 58 1.84 9.27 3.26
N ASN A 59 2.46 10.29 2.68
CA ASN A 59 2.83 10.34 1.27
C ASN A 59 3.71 9.14 0.91
N ALA A 60 4.73 8.87 1.72
CA ALA A 60 5.59 7.70 1.56
C ALA A 60 4.80 6.38 1.62
N SER A 61 3.90 6.21 2.58
CA SER A 61 3.09 4.99 2.70
C SER A 61 2.17 4.76 1.49
N LYS A 62 1.60 5.83 0.92
CA LYS A 62 0.73 5.73 -0.25
C LYS A 62 1.50 5.53 -1.55
N ALA A 63 2.67 6.15 -1.69
CA ALA A 63 3.59 5.85 -2.79
C ALA A 63 4.05 4.37 -2.74
N ALA A 64 4.39 3.85 -1.56
CA ALA A 64 4.73 2.45 -1.37
C ALA A 64 3.59 1.52 -1.79
N LEU A 65 2.35 1.80 -1.36
CA LEU A 65 1.17 1.03 -1.76
C LEU A 65 0.94 1.06 -3.27
N HIS A 66 1.13 2.21 -3.93
CA HIS A 66 1.02 2.34 -5.39
C HIS A 66 2.05 1.49 -6.12
N HIS A 67 3.33 1.61 -5.75
CA HIS A 67 4.39 0.84 -6.38
C HIS A 67 4.21 -0.65 -6.16
N TRP A 68 3.91 -1.08 -4.93
CA TRP A 68 3.66 -2.47 -4.63
C TRP A 68 2.47 -3.02 -5.43
N GLY A 69 1.33 -2.33 -5.44
CA GLY A 69 0.15 -2.77 -6.18
C GLY A 69 0.36 -2.83 -7.71
N ASN A 70 1.15 -1.90 -8.27
CA ASN A 70 1.49 -1.89 -9.69
C ASN A 70 2.33 -3.09 -10.09
N THR A 71 3.31 -3.47 -9.26
CA THR A 71 4.14 -4.65 -9.48
C THR A 71 3.32 -5.93 -9.30
N LEU A 72 2.55 -6.02 -8.20
CA LEU A 72 1.66 -7.16 -7.91
C LEU A 72 0.73 -7.47 -9.08
N ARG A 73 0.13 -6.46 -9.71
CA ARG A 73 -0.74 -6.64 -10.88
C ARG A 73 -0.05 -7.41 -12.01
N VAL A 74 1.22 -7.13 -12.28
CA VAL A 74 1.98 -7.79 -13.35
C VAL A 74 2.36 -9.21 -12.93
N GLU A 75 2.75 -9.39 -11.67
CA GLU A 75 3.10 -10.70 -11.09
C GLU A 75 1.92 -11.68 -11.03
N MET A 76 0.71 -11.18 -10.76
CA MET A 76 -0.50 -12.01 -10.66
C MET A 76 -1.17 -12.29 -12.01
N LYS A 77 -0.90 -11.48 -13.05
CA LYS A 77 -1.48 -11.65 -14.40
C LYS A 77 -1.41 -13.07 -14.98
N PRO A 78 -0.33 -13.86 -14.85
CA PRO A 78 -0.29 -15.22 -15.39
C PRO A 78 -1.11 -16.24 -14.60
N LEU A 79 -1.63 -15.89 -13.41
CA LEU A 79 -2.29 -16.82 -12.52
C LEU A 79 -3.80 -16.98 -12.79
N GLY A 80 -4.44 -16.00 -13.46
CA GLY A 80 -5.87 -16.01 -13.78
C GLY A 80 -6.50 -14.63 -13.68
#